data_AF-A0A6L5XC54-F1
#
_entry.id   AF-A0A6L5XC54-F1
#
_cell.length_a   1.000
_cell.length_b   1.000
_cell.length_c   1.000
_cell.angle_alpha   90.00
_cell.angle_beta   90.00
_cell.angle_gamma   90.00
#
_symmetry.space_group_name_H-M   'P 1'
#
loop_
_entity.id
_entity.type
_entity.pdbx_description
1 polymer ?
#
loop_
_entity_poly.entity_id
_entity_poly.type
_entity_poly.pdbx_seq_one_letter_code
_entity_poly.pdbx_strand_id
1 'polypeptide(L)'
;MSQDLCGSIDLLKLHNSGMATIRGVRCMVIPIEGNDLYVTKDDTTGRAKACYLGLQIRQRREVSQFGKTHYCKQQLSKEFREGANPEIVELKKKTYLGDFKPMIFDDSNQAGTVQIAPLAETDVQEDELPF
;
A
#
# COMPACT_ATOMS: atom_id res chain seq x y z
N MET A 1 10.89 -14.85 5.21
CA MET A 1 10.86 -14.21 3.88
C MET A 1 10.28 -12.82 4.05
N SER A 2 10.95 -11.79 3.52
CA SER A 2 10.33 -10.47 3.38
C SER A 2 9.24 -10.61 2.29
N GLN A 3 8.02 -10.16 2.58
CA GLN A 3 6.94 -10.11 1.60
C GLN A 3 6.77 -8.67 1.12
N ASP A 4 6.71 -8.47 -0.20
CA ASP A 4 6.33 -7.18 -0.76
C ASP A 4 4.88 -6.86 -0.40
N LEU A 5 4.57 -5.57 -0.19
CA LEU A 5 3.25 -5.11 0.22
C LEU A 5 2.66 -4.21 -0.87
N CYS A 6 1.38 -4.40 -1.18
CA CYS A 6 0.62 -3.54 -2.07
C CYS A 6 -0.61 -2.96 -1.36
N GLY A 7 -0.96 -1.73 -1.70
CA GLY A 7 -2.04 -1.00 -1.04
C GLY A 7 -2.26 0.38 -1.62
N SER A 8 -3.15 1.12 -0.99
CA SER A 8 -3.54 2.47 -1.39
C SER A 8 -3.69 3.35 -0.16
N ILE A 9 -3.48 4.65 -0.33
CA ILE A 9 -3.75 5.66 0.68
C ILE A 9 -4.89 6.56 0.23
N ASP A 10 -5.71 6.98 1.19
CA ASP A 10 -6.79 7.93 1.01
C ASP A 10 -6.28 9.33 1.29
N LEU A 11 -6.00 10.06 0.21
CA LEU A 11 -5.47 11.41 0.26
C LEU A 11 -6.50 12.45 0.72
N LEU A 12 -7.82 12.15 0.66
CA LEU A 12 -8.87 13.07 1.12
C LEU A 12 -8.95 13.15 2.65
N LYS A 13 -8.28 12.24 3.36
CA LYS A 13 -8.14 12.30 4.81
C LYS A 13 -7.07 13.28 5.29
N LEU A 14 -6.30 13.86 4.37
CA LEU A 14 -5.38 14.94 4.69
C LEU A 14 -6.17 16.23 4.96
N HIS A 15 -5.63 17.07 5.83
CA HIS A 15 -6.32 18.26 6.31
C HIS A 15 -6.57 19.26 5.18
N ASN A 16 -7.83 19.70 5.04
CA ASN A 16 -8.27 20.63 3.98
C ASN A 16 -7.88 20.18 2.56
N SER A 17 -7.79 18.87 2.34
CA SER A 17 -7.57 18.32 1.01
C SER A 17 -8.90 18.22 0.24
N GLY A 18 -8.82 18.30 -1.08
CA GLY A 18 -10.01 18.25 -1.92
C GLY A 18 -9.70 18.17 -3.39
N MET A 19 -10.76 18.02 -4.18
CA MET A 19 -10.68 18.01 -5.64
C MET A 19 -11.00 19.40 -6.18
N ALA A 20 -10.18 19.90 -7.10
CA ALA A 20 -10.43 21.16 -7.80
C ALA A 20 -10.21 20.98 -9.30
N THR A 21 -10.80 21.86 -10.11
CA THR A 21 -10.52 21.91 -11.55
C THR A 21 -9.65 23.13 -11.84
N ILE A 22 -8.41 22.90 -12.27
CA ILE A 22 -7.44 23.96 -12.59
C ILE A 22 -7.19 23.90 -14.09
N ARG A 23 -7.52 24.98 -14.81
CA ARG A 23 -7.38 25.07 -16.27
C ARG A 23 -8.03 23.89 -17.01
N GLY A 24 -9.23 23.48 -16.57
CA GLY A 24 -9.99 22.37 -17.16
C GLY A 24 -9.53 20.96 -16.76
N VAL A 25 -8.49 20.83 -15.95
CA VAL A 25 -7.98 19.53 -15.49
C VAL A 25 -8.38 19.29 -14.04
N ARG A 26 -8.91 18.09 -13.73
CA ARG A 26 -9.21 17.69 -12.35
C ARG A 26 -7.91 17.40 -11.60
N CYS A 27 -7.72 18.08 -10.49
CA CYS A 27 -6.54 18.00 -9.64
C CYS A 27 -6.93 17.61 -8.22
N MET A 28 -6.02 16.87 -7.56
CA MET A 28 -6.02 16.73 -6.11
C MET A 28 -5.25 17.91 -5.53
N VAL A 29 -5.86 18.64 -4.61
CA VAL A 29 -5.25 19.79 -3.93
C VAL A 29 -5.06 19.44 -2.47
N ILE A 30 -3.81 19.52 -2.01
CA ILE A 30 -3.43 19.25 -0.63
C ILE A 30 -2.62 20.46 -0.15
N PRO A 31 -3.11 21.22 0.84
CA PRO A 31 -2.34 22.31 1.45
C PRO A 31 -1.03 21.79 2.05
N ILE A 32 0.07 22.48 1.77
CA ILE A 32 1.39 22.17 2.36
C ILE A 32 1.35 22.46 3.85
N GLU A 33 0.88 23.65 4.20
CA GLU A 33 0.68 24.06 5.59
C GLU A 33 -0.38 23.19 6.26
N GLY A 34 -0.07 22.74 7.47
CA GLY A 34 -0.93 21.86 8.23
C GLY A 34 -0.83 20.39 7.84
N ASN A 35 -0.27 19.99 6.69
CA ASN A 35 -0.09 18.56 6.35
C ASN A 35 1.35 18.07 6.46
N ASP A 36 2.27 18.88 6.98
CA ASP A 36 3.67 18.48 7.20
C ASP A 36 4.30 17.86 5.93
N LEU A 37 3.99 18.48 4.79
CA LEU A 37 4.51 18.06 3.50
C LEU A 37 5.92 18.62 3.32
N TYR A 38 6.86 17.74 3.02
CA TYR A 38 8.26 18.10 2.79
C TYR A 38 8.48 18.45 1.32
N VAL A 39 8.77 19.73 1.05
CA VAL A 39 9.03 20.23 -0.31
C VAL A 39 10.52 20.45 -0.50
N THR A 40 11.10 19.74 -1.47
CA THR A 40 12.45 20.00 -1.96
C THR A 40 12.42 21.05 -3.05
N LYS A 41 13.44 21.89 -3.11
CA LYS A 41 13.61 22.89 -4.16
C LYS A 41 14.76 22.49 -5.06
N ASP A 42 14.70 22.93 -6.30
CA ASP A 42 15.82 22.88 -7.22
C ASP A 42 16.78 24.02 -6.91
N ASP A 43 18.05 23.69 -6.67
CA ASP A 43 19.06 24.65 -6.21
C ASP A 43 19.40 25.72 -7.26
N THR A 44 19.13 25.44 -8.54
CA THR A 44 19.45 26.37 -9.64
C THR A 44 18.30 27.34 -9.90
N THR A 45 17.06 26.84 -9.90
CA THR A 45 15.87 27.63 -10.28
C THR A 45 15.05 28.12 -9.10
N GLY A 46 15.31 27.60 -7.89
CA GLY A 46 14.54 27.90 -6.67
C GLY A 46 13.11 27.35 -6.68
N ARG A 47 12.70 26.64 -7.73
CA ARG A 47 11.35 26.08 -7.89
C ARG A 47 11.20 24.78 -7.11
N ALA A 48 9.98 24.44 -6.72
CA ALA A 48 9.68 23.16 -6.10
C ALA A 48 10.03 22.00 -7.07
N LYS A 49 10.83 21.06 -6.60
CA LYS A 49 11.30 19.88 -7.36
C LYS A 49 10.48 18.64 -7.02
N ALA A 50 10.25 18.38 -5.74
CA ALA A 50 9.43 17.27 -5.27
C ALA A 50 8.74 17.62 -3.95
N CYS A 51 7.60 16.97 -3.69
CA CYS A 51 6.82 17.11 -2.47
C CYS A 51 6.53 15.73 -1.89
N TYR A 52 6.84 15.52 -0.62
CA TYR A 52 6.77 14.23 0.05
C TYR A 52 5.80 14.27 1.23
N LEU A 53 5.03 13.19 1.37
CA LEU A 53 4.21 12.91 2.55
C LEU A 53 4.90 11.84 3.39
N GLY A 54 5.18 12.14 4.65
CA GLY A 54 5.70 11.15 5.60
C GLY A 54 4.66 10.07 5.90
N LEU A 55 5.02 8.80 5.71
CA LEU A 55 4.15 7.66 5.97
C LEU A 55 4.77 6.71 6.99
N GLN A 56 3.91 6.10 7.80
CA GLN A 56 4.27 5.02 8.71
C GLN A 56 3.41 3.80 8.43
N ILE A 57 4.05 2.70 8.06
CA ILE A 57 3.39 1.42 7.81
C ILE A 57 3.61 0.55 9.06
N ARG A 58 2.52 0.00 9.60
CA ARG A 58 2.56 -0.83 10.80
C ARG A 58 1.83 -2.14 10.58
N GLN A 59 2.39 -3.23 11.07
CA GLN A 59 1.74 -4.53 11.06
C GLN A 59 0.51 -4.51 11.99
N ARG A 60 -0.57 -5.13 11.52
CA ARG A 60 -1.77 -5.36 12.32
C ARG A 60 -1.52 -6.52 13.29
N ARG A 61 -2.17 -6.50 14.45
CA ARG A 61 -2.16 -7.63 15.38
C ARG A 61 -2.86 -8.86 14.78
N GLU A 62 -3.96 -8.60 14.07
CA GLU A 62 -4.76 -9.60 13.39
C GLU A 62 -4.92 -9.21 11.92
N VAL A 63 -4.83 -10.21 11.04
CA VAL A 63 -5.07 -10.02 9.61
C VAL A 63 -6.55 -9.69 9.43
N SER A 64 -6.86 -8.65 8.65
CA SER A 64 -8.26 -8.30 8.39
C SER A 64 -8.96 -9.39 7.58
N GLN A 65 -10.30 -9.41 7.62
CA GLN A 65 -11.11 -10.30 6.79
C GLN A 65 -10.83 -10.19 5.27
N PHE A 66 -10.19 -9.10 4.83
CA PHE A 66 -9.81 -8.86 3.44
C PHE A 66 -8.31 -9.10 3.18
N GLY A 67 -7.63 -9.85 4.06
CA GLY A 67 -6.21 -10.17 3.93
C GLY A 67 -5.27 -8.99 4.17
N LYS A 68 -5.73 -7.90 4.78
CA LYS A 68 -4.86 -6.75 5.08
C LYS A 68 -4.01 -7.06 6.30
N THR A 69 -2.70 -6.99 6.12
CA THR A 69 -1.71 -7.33 7.15
C THR A 69 -1.10 -6.08 7.77
N HIS A 70 -1.15 -4.94 7.07
CA HIS A 70 -0.57 -3.68 7.53
C HIS A 70 -1.53 -2.52 7.35
N TYR A 71 -1.35 -1.47 8.16
CA TYR A 71 -2.05 -0.20 8.01
C TYR A 71 -1.07 0.97 7.87
N CYS A 72 -1.55 2.03 7.22
CA CYS A 72 -0.81 3.26 6.96
C CYS A 72 -1.34 4.40 7.83
N LYS A 73 -0.41 5.15 8.43
CA LYS A 73 -0.68 6.43 9.08
C LYS A 73 0.27 7.50 8.57
N GLN A 74 -0.09 8.76 8.79
CA GLN A 74 0.82 9.85 8.55
C GLN A 74 1.95 9.84 9.59
N GLN A 75 3.19 9.93 9.12
CA GLN A 75 4.35 10.20 9.98
C GLN A 75 4.55 11.71 10.02
N LEU A 76 4.41 12.30 11.21
CA LEU A 76 4.70 13.72 11.43
C LEU A 76 6.18 13.92 11.78
N SER A 77 6.80 14.97 11.26
CA SER A 77 8.14 15.45 11.58
C SER A 77 8.25 15.88 13.05
N LYS A 78 9.47 16.03 13.55
CA LYS A 78 9.67 16.49 14.93
C LYS A 78 9.25 17.96 15.06
N GLU A 79 9.63 18.75 14.08
CA GLU A 79 9.37 20.17 13.95
C GLU A 79 7.86 20.46 13.96
N PHE A 80 7.08 19.68 13.22
CA PHE A 80 5.62 19.82 13.22
C PHE A 80 4.98 19.46 14.57
N ARG A 81 5.49 18.42 15.24
CA ARG A 81 4.96 18.00 16.55
C ARG A 81 5.24 19.02 17.65
N GLU A 82 6.36 19.72 17.58
CA GLU A 82 6.79 20.71 18.57
C GLU A 82 6.19 22.10 18.29
N GLY A 83 5.97 22.44 17.02
CA GLY A 83 5.46 23.76 16.62
C GLY A 83 3.95 23.88 16.46
N ALA A 84 3.22 22.76 16.27
CA ALA A 84 1.76 22.79 16.08
C ALA A 84 0.99 22.64 17.40
N ASN A 85 -0.30 23.00 17.37
CA ASN A 85 -1.20 22.78 18.51
C ASN A 85 -1.29 21.26 18.85
N PRO A 86 -1.10 20.87 20.12
CA PRO A 86 -1.18 19.48 20.56
C PRO A 86 -2.44 18.73 20.10
N GLU A 87 -3.59 19.40 20.06
CA GLU A 87 -4.85 18.79 19.63
C GLU A 87 -4.83 18.40 18.15
N ILE A 88 -4.24 19.27 17.31
CA ILE A 88 -4.08 19.03 15.86
C ILE A 88 -3.09 17.87 15.64
N VAL A 89 -2.00 17.83 16.41
CA VAL A 89 -1.00 16.76 16.35
C VAL A 89 -1.63 15.42 16.71
N GLU A 90 -2.41 15.35 17.79
CA GLU A 90 -3.09 14.13 18.22
C GLU A 90 -4.16 13.66 17.23
N LEU A 91 -4.93 14.59 16.65
CA LEU A 91 -5.87 14.27 15.59
C LEU A 91 -5.15 13.63 14.39
N LYS A 92 -4.02 14.22 13.96
CA LYS A 92 -3.24 13.74 12.81
C LYS A 92 -2.54 12.42 13.03
N LYS A 93 -2.01 12.17 14.24
CA LYS A 93 -1.45 10.85 14.60
C LYS A 93 -2.49 9.74 14.56
N LYS A 94 -3.76 10.07 14.78
CA LYS A 94 -4.88 9.12 14.72
C LYS A 94 -5.39 8.93 13.30
N THR A 95 -5.13 9.87 12.39
CA THR A 95 -5.53 9.77 10.98
C THR A 95 -5.00 8.49 10.34
N TYR A 96 -5.95 7.68 9.91
CA TYR A 96 -5.73 6.42 9.22
C TYR A 96 -5.77 6.64 7.70
N LEU A 97 -4.66 6.40 7.01
CA LEU A 97 -4.55 6.68 5.58
C LEU A 97 -4.93 5.50 4.71
N GLY A 98 -4.74 4.25 5.14
CA GLY A 98 -5.07 3.11 4.29
C GLY A 98 -4.50 1.78 4.78
N ASP A 99 -4.66 0.77 3.93
CA ASP A 99 -4.29 -0.63 4.19
C ASP A 99 -3.34 -1.18 3.15
N PHE A 100 -2.45 -2.05 3.60
CA PHE A 100 -1.62 -2.86 2.73
C PHE A 100 -1.83 -4.36 2.98
N LYS A 101 -1.66 -5.14 1.92
CA LYS A 101 -1.67 -6.61 1.94
C LYS A 101 -0.41 -7.13 1.24
N PRO A 102 0.00 -8.38 1.47
CA PRO A 102 1.05 -9.00 0.70
C PRO A 102 0.74 -8.94 -0.80
N MET A 103 1.74 -8.61 -1.59
CA MET A 103 1.68 -8.67 -3.03
C MET A 103 1.73 -10.14 -3.44
N ILE A 104 0.71 -10.58 -4.16
CA ILE A 104 0.68 -11.89 -4.78
C ILE A 104 1.12 -11.65 -6.22
N PHE A 105 2.25 -12.24 -6.60
CA PHE A 105 2.63 -12.33 -8.00
C PHE A 105 1.83 -13.49 -8.59
N ASP A 106 0.93 -13.21 -9.52
CA ASP A 106 0.33 -14.27 -10.32
C ASP A 106 1.44 -14.81 -11.22
N ASP A 107 1.97 -15.99 -10.87
CA ASP A 107 2.87 -16.73 -11.73
C ASP A 107 2.13 -17.06 -13.03
N SER A 108 2.36 -16.25 -14.07
CA SER A 108 1.91 -16.54 -15.44
C SER A 108 2.69 -17.68 -16.10
N ASN A 109 3.30 -18.56 -15.30
CA ASN A 109 3.90 -19.81 -15.75
C ASN A 109 2.99 -20.97 -15.35
N GLN A 110 2.06 -21.32 -16.24
CA GLN A 110 1.37 -22.63 -16.27
C GLN A 110 2.34 -23.80 -16.57
N ALA A 111 3.59 -23.75 -16.10
CA ALA A 111 4.59 -24.81 -16.29
C ALA A 111 4.86 -25.59 -14.98
N GLY A 112 4.32 -25.16 -13.83
CA GLY A 112 4.61 -25.73 -12.51
C GLY A 112 3.58 -26.72 -11.96
N THR A 113 2.43 -26.92 -12.60
CA THR A 113 1.39 -27.85 -12.12
C THR A 113 1.15 -28.97 -13.11
N VAL A 114 2.19 -29.74 -13.43
CA VAL A 114 1.98 -31.17 -13.65
C VAL A 114 2.15 -31.81 -12.28
N GLN A 115 1.05 -31.96 -11.55
CA GLN A 115 1.01 -32.96 -10.49
C GLN A 115 1.24 -34.29 -11.20
N ILE A 116 2.41 -34.89 -10.98
CA ILE A 116 2.63 -36.29 -11.33
C ILE A 116 1.56 -37.05 -10.55
N ALA A 117 0.53 -37.52 -11.27
CA ALA A 117 -0.45 -38.42 -10.70
C ALA A 117 0.33 -39.58 -10.07
N PRO A 118 -0.03 -40.05 -8.86
CA PRO A 118 0.60 -41.24 -8.32
C PRO A 118 0.41 -42.34 -9.36
N LEU A 119 1.52 -42.96 -9.78
CA LEU A 119 1.49 -44.18 -10.57
C LEU A 119 0.56 -45.13 -9.84
N ALA A 120 -0.63 -45.37 -10.42
CA ALA A 120 -1.45 -46.47 -10.00
C ALA A 120 -0.57 -47.71 -10.17
N GLU A 121 -0.30 -48.38 -9.07
CA GLU A 121 0.24 -49.73 -9.07
C GLU A 121 -0.70 -50.53 -9.99
N THR A 122 -0.19 -50.92 -11.15
CA THR A 122 -0.90 -51.85 -12.03
C THR A 122 -0.96 -53.17 -11.29
N ASP A 123 -2.10 -53.40 -10.63
CA ASP A 123 -2.52 -54.74 -10.29
C ASP A 123 -2.51 -55.54 -11.59
N VAL A 124 -1.66 -56.58 -11.58
CA VAL A 124 -1.58 -57.58 -12.61
C VAL A 124 -2.90 -58.35 -12.55
N GLN A 125 -3.88 -57.98 -13.37
CA GLN A 125 -4.95 -58.88 -13.78
C GLN A 125 -4.54 -59.50 -15.11
N GLU A 126 -3.93 -60.68 -15.00
CA GLU A 126 -3.91 -61.69 -16.05
C GLU A 126 -5.35 -62.04 -16.45
N ASP A 127 -5.50 -62.41 -17.72
CA ASP A 127 -6.66 -63.09 -18.32
C ASP A 127 -7.91 -62.25 -18.66
N GLU A 128 -8.01 -61.85 -19.93
CA GLU A 128 -8.95 -62.44 -20.92
C GLU A 128 -9.07 -61.52 -22.15
N LEU A 129 -8.33 -61.83 -23.22
CA LEU A 129 -8.58 -61.29 -24.57
C LEU A 129 -9.33 -62.35 -25.39
N PRO A 130 -10.56 -62.09 -25.87
CA PRO A 130 -11.22 -62.97 -26.82
C PRO A 130 -10.74 -62.69 -28.25
N PHE A 131 -10.37 -63.75 -28.95
CA PHE A 131 -9.96 -63.79 -30.37
C PHE A 131 -11.06 -63.29 -31.31
#